data_AF-A0A060CDZ8-F1
#
_entry.id   AF-A0A060CDZ8-F1
#
_cell.length_a   1.000
_cell.length_b   1.000
_cell.length_c   1.000
_cell.angle_alpha   90.00
_cell.angle_beta   90.00
_cell.angle_gamma   90.00
#
_symmetry.space_group_name_H-M   'P 1'
#
loop_
_entity.id
_entity.type
_entity.pdbx_description
1 polymer ?
#
loop_
_entity_poly.entity_id
_entity_poly.type
_entity_poly.pdbx_seq_one_letter_code
_entity_poly.pdbx_strand_id
1 'polypeptide(L)'
;HYDASDEPRPERHSSDNEEALGKTYRDVRAAAESGEDFTDACEGEETRCAGVLLNSVLYQVEKNLAQFAKILGKSEDVRNFHERSRRRQEAMNKYLWDKKQDLPKLSPR
;
A
#
# COMPACT_ATOMS: atom_id res chain seq x y z
N HIS A 1 3.06 3.28 -3.56
CA HIS A 1 3.41 4.47 -2.77
C HIS A 1 3.85 5.56 -3.74
N TYR A 2 3.88 6.83 -3.35
CA TYR A 2 4.21 7.92 -4.27
C TYR A 2 4.66 9.18 -3.52
N ASP A 3 5.92 9.57 -3.72
CA ASP A 3 6.43 10.89 -3.34
C ASP A 3 6.32 11.85 -4.54
N ALA A 4 5.94 13.10 -4.29
CA ALA A 4 5.87 14.12 -5.34
C ALA A 4 7.27 14.50 -5.88
N SER A 5 8.30 14.40 -5.05
CA SER A 5 9.70 14.67 -5.38
C SER A 5 10.31 13.54 -6.22
N ASP A 6 11.22 13.90 -7.12
CA ASP A 6 12.07 12.98 -7.91
C ASP A 6 13.54 13.37 -7.77
N GLU A 7 13.91 13.77 -6.56
CA GLU A 7 15.28 14.14 -6.18
C GLU A 7 15.83 13.12 -5.19
N PRO A 8 17.16 12.98 -5.01
CA PRO A 8 17.72 12.09 -3.99
C PRO A 8 17.14 12.35 -2.59
N ARG A 9 16.98 11.32 -1.77
CA ARG A 9 16.48 11.48 -0.40
C ARG A 9 17.46 12.32 0.44
N PRO A 10 17.02 13.37 1.15
CA PRO A 10 17.92 14.23 1.91
C PRO A 10 18.60 13.53 3.09
N GLU A 11 18.00 12.49 3.63
CA GLU A 11 18.47 11.70 4.77
C GLU A 11 19.36 10.51 4.39
N ARG A 12 19.56 10.24 3.09
CA ARG A 12 20.35 9.10 2.62
C ARG A 12 21.79 9.17 3.12
N HIS A 13 22.42 8.02 3.31
CA HIS A 13 23.84 8.00 3.61
C HIS A 13 24.64 8.45 2.37
N SER A 14 25.76 9.14 2.58
CA SER A 14 26.53 9.72 1.46
C SER A 14 27.10 8.66 0.51
N SER A 15 27.25 7.43 0.98
CA SER A 15 27.70 6.28 0.17
C SER A 15 26.58 5.54 -0.56
N ASP A 16 25.32 5.90 -0.34
CA ASP A 16 24.20 5.21 -0.99
C ASP A 16 24.17 5.52 -2.48
N ASN A 17 24.06 4.47 -3.30
CA ASN A 17 23.84 4.59 -4.73
C ASN A 17 22.36 4.37 -5.06
N GLU A 18 21.57 5.44 -4.95
CA GLU A 18 20.11 5.37 -5.18
C GLU A 18 19.74 5.00 -6.63
N GLU A 19 20.61 5.29 -7.61
CA GLU A 19 20.41 4.87 -9.00
C GLU A 19 20.43 3.35 -9.18
N ALA A 20 20.99 2.61 -8.23
CA ALA A 20 20.96 1.14 -8.21
C ALA A 20 19.77 0.57 -7.43
N LEU A 21 19.03 1.40 -6.68
CA LEU A 21 17.93 0.97 -5.80
C LEU A 21 16.55 1.09 -6.45
N GLY A 22 16.40 1.93 -7.46
CA GLY A 22 15.14 2.10 -8.19
C GLY A 22 15.37 2.65 -9.60
N LYS A 23 14.33 2.64 -10.45
CA LYS A 23 14.42 3.19 -11.82
C LYS A 23 14.47 4.72 -11.83
N THR A 24 13.91 5.35 -10.80
CA THR A 24 13.89 6.81 -10.60
C THR A 24 14.13 7.14 -9.13
N TYR A 25 14.51 8.38 -8.80
CA TYR A 25 14.58 8.80 -7.40
C TYR A 25 13.21 8.76 -6.72
N ARG A 26 12.14 8.97 -7.50
CA ARG A 26 10.77 8.81 -7.02
C ARG A 26 10.44 7.36 -6.66
N ASP A 27 10.93 6.38 -7.40
CA ASP A 27 10.78 4.95 -7.06
C ASP A 27 11.51 4.62 -5.75
N VAL A 28 12.75 5.11 -5.58
CA VAL A 28 13.51 4.98 -4.31
C VAL A 28 12.75 5.60 -3.13
N ARG A 29 12.15 6.77 -3.32
CA ARG A 29 11.30 7.42 -2.31
C ARG A 29 10.01 6.67 -2.03
N ALA A 30 9.37 6.13 -3.07
CA ALA A 30 8.18 5.30 -2.91
C ALA A 30 8.49 4.01 -2.15
N ALA A 31 9.67 3.42 -2.32
CA ALA A 31 10.17 2.31 -1.51
C ALA A 31 10.26 2.73 -0.03
N ALA A 32 10.92 3.86 0.27
CA ALA A 32 11.05 4.38 1.63
C ALA A 32 9.69 4.71 2.28
N GLU A 33 8.76 5.31 1.54
CA GLU A 33 7.40 5.58 2.03
C GLU A 33 6.61 4.29 2.31
N SER A 34 6.92 3.20 1.63
CA SER A 34 6.27 1.92 1.86
C SER A 34 6.67 1.24 3.16
N GLY A 35 7.85 1.57 3.69
CA GLY A 35 8.48 0.91 4.83
C GLY A 35 9.16 -0.43 4.48
N GLU A 36 9.25 -0.76 3.19
CA GLU A 36 9.90 -1.96 2.65
C GLU A 36 11.19 -1.59 1.86
N ASP A 37 11.87 -0.50 2.24
CA ASP A 37 13.14 -0.08 1.63
C ASP A 37 14.30 -0.99 2.10
N PHE A 38 14.96 -1.78 1.24
CA PHE A 38 14.69 -2.05 -0.17
C PHE A 38 14.51 -3.55 -0.40
N THR A 39 13.49 -3.91 -1.17
CA THR A 39 13.15 -5.29 -1.53
C THR A 39 12.93 -5.41 -3.04
N ASP A 40 13.09 -6.62 -3.59
CA ASP A 40 12.89 -6.88 -5.02
C ASP A 40 11.41 -6.98 -5.43
N ALA A 41 10.47 -6.77 -4.50
CA ALA A 41 9.05 -7.05 -4.69
C ALA A 41 8.39 -6.25 -5.84
N CYS A 42 8.94 -5.07 -6.16
CA CYS A 42 8.47 -4.20 -7.22
C CYS A 42 9.52 -3.96 -8.31
N GLU A 43 10.64 -4.71 -8.31
CA GLU A 43 11.72 -4.65 -9.31
C GLU A 43 12.28 -3.22 -9.57
N GLY A 44 12.27 -2.37 -8.54
CA GLY A 44 12.70 -0.96 -8.63
C GLY A 44 11.69 -0.02 -9.31
N GLU A 45 10.46 -0.48 -9.58
CA GLU A 45 9.35 0.31 -10.15
C GLU A 45 8.25 0.56 -9.10
N GLU A 46 8.62 0.98 -7.88
CA GLU A 46 7.74 1.11 -6.73
C GLU A 46 6.53 2.04 -6.97
N THR A 47 6.68 3.08 -7.80
CA THR A 47 5.57 3.99 -8.16
C THR A 47 4.50 3.32 -9.01
N ARG A 48 4.84 2.24 -9.71
CA ARG A 48 3.93 1.45 -10.57
C ARG A 48 3.37 0.22 -9.85
N CYS A 49 3.80 -0.01 -8.63
CA CYS A 49 3.47 -1.18 -7.82
C CYS A 49 2.28 -0.89 -6.89
N ALA A 50 1.21 -1.68 -7.01
CA ALA A 50 0.05 -1.62 -6.13
C ALA A 50 0.25 -2.52 -4.89
N GLY A 51 0.91 -2.01 -3.85
CA GLY A 51 1.26 -2.79 -2.65
C GLY A 51 0.04 -3.37 -1.91
N VAL A 52 0.12 -4.67 -1.56
CA VAL A 52 -0.92 -5.37 -0.78
C VAL A 52 -1.08 -4.79 0.62
N LEU A 53 0.03 -4.40 1.27
CA LEU A 53 0.04 -3.83 2.62
C LEU A 53 -0.74 -2.51 2.67
N LEU A 54 -0.39 -1.55 1.80
CA LEU A 54 -1.09 -0.27 1.72
C LEU A 54 -2.59 -0.45 1.50
N ASN A 55 -2.99 -1.30 0.54
CA ASN A 55 -4.40 -1.53 0.26
C ASN A 55 -5.13 -2.22 1.43
N SER A 56 -4.46 -3.10 2.17
CA SER A 56 -5.00 -3.70 3.39
C SER A 56 -5.25 -2.66 4.50
N VAL A 57 -4.30 -1.75 4.70
CA VAL A 57 -4.45 -0.64 5.65
C VAL A 57 -5.60 0.28 5.23
N LEU A 58 -5.66 0.67 3.95
CA LEU A 58 -6.74 1.53 3.43
C LEU A 58 -8.12 0.87 3.55
N TYR A 59 -8.22 -0.45 3.33
CA TYR A 59 -9.46 -1.20 3.57
C TYR A 59 -9.89 -1.11 5.03
N GLN A 60 -8.96 -1.30 5.96
CA GLN A 60 -9.27 -1.18 7.39
C GLN A 60 -9.64 0.26 7.79
N VAL A 61 -8.97 1.27 7.22
CA VAL A 61 -9.31 2.69 7.43
C VAL A 61 -10.74 2.97 6.95
N GLU A 62 -11.14 2.49 5.77
CA GLU A 62 -12.51 2.65 5.27
C GLU A 62 -13.53 2.00 6.20
N LYS A 63 -13.25 0.80 6.74
CA LYS A 63 -14.12 0.17 7.74
C LYS A 63 -14.22 0.95 9.04
N ASN A 64 -13.09 1.48 9.52
CA ASN A 64 -13.05 2.29 10.74
C ASN A 64 -13.85 3.58 10.55
N LEU A 65 -13.72 4.24 9.39
CA LEU A 65 -14.49 5.45 9.06
C LEU A 65 -15.99 5.16 9.00
N ALA A 66 -16.42 4.02 8.46
CA ALA A 66 -17.83 3.61 8.52
C ALA A 66 -18.31 3.43 9.97
N GLN A 67 -17.49 2.82 10.84
CA GLN A 67 -17.81 2.65 12.26
C GLN A 67 -17.89 3.99 13.00
N PHE A 68 -16.96 4.90 12.76
CA PHE A 68 -16.98 6.25 13.36
C PHE A 68 -18.18 7.05 12.88
N ALA A 69 -18.49 7.00 11.57
CA ALA A 69 -19.68 7.63 11.01
C ALA A 69 -20.96 7.12 11.66
N LYS A 70 -21.05 5.81 11.95
CA LYS A 70 -22.17 5.21 12.66
C LYS A 70 -22.33 5.76 14.08
N ILE A 71 -21.23 5.86 14.84
CA ILE A 71 -21.23 6.44 16.20
C ILE A 71 -21.69 7.90 16.17
N LEU A 72 -21.32 8.64 15.12
CA LEU A 72 -21.67 10.05 14.94
C LEU A 72 -23.05 10.29 14.28
N GLY A 73 -23.82 9.23 13.98
CA GLY A 73 -25.13 9.35 13.34
C GLY A 73 -25.09 9.80 11.87
N LYS A 74 -23.94 9.70 11.19
CA LYS A 74 -23.74 10.12 9.79
C LYS A 74 -24.09 9.01 8.81
N SER A 75 -25.37 8.74 8.63
CA SER A 75 -25.88 7.60 7.84
C SER A 75 -25.43 7.57 6.37
N GLU A 76 -25.19 8.72 5.75
CA GLU A 76 -24.65 8.79 4.38
C GLU A 76 -23.19 8.36 4.32
N ASP A 77 -22.35 8.87 5.23
CA ASP A 77 -20.95 8.49 5.35
C ASP A 77 -20.80 6.99 5.66
N VAL A 78 -21.68 6.42 6.49
CA VAL A 78 -21.72 4.97 6.73
C VAL A 78 -21.86 4.20 5.42
N ARG A 79 -22.85 4.55 4.58
CA ARG A 79 -23.06 3.88 3.28
C ARG A 79 -21.86 4.08 2.35
N ASN A 80 -21.34 5.30 2.28
CA ASN A 80 -20.21 5.66 1.43
C ASN A 80 -18.96 4.83 1.78
N PHE A 81 -18.54 4.82 3.05
CA PHE A 81 -17.35 4.10 3.48
C PHE A 81 -17.52 2.57 3.40
N HIS A 82 -18.72 2.04 3.64
CA HIS A 82 -19.00 0.63 3.37
C HIS A 82 -18.79 0.27 1.90
N GLU A 83 -19.36 1.04 0.98
CA GLU A 83 -19.22 0.78 -0.46
C GLU A 83 -17.76 0.89 -0.91
N ARG A 84 -17.01 1.87 -0.41
CA ARG A 84 -15.57 2.01 -0.68
C ARG A 84 -14.77 0.79 -0.22
N SER A 85 -14.99 0.34 1.02
CA SER A 85 -14.31 -0.86 1.55
C SER A 85 -14.63 -2.12 0.75
N ARG A 86 -15.89 -2.28 0.30
CA ARG A 86 -16.33 -3.39 -0.55
C ARG A 86 -15.62 -3.36 -1.90
N ARG A 87 -15.64 -2.21 -2.59
CA ARG A 87 -14.98 -2.03 -3.89
C ARG A 87 -13.46 -2.27 -3.79
N ARG A 88 -12.83 -1.84 -2.69
CA ARG A 88 -11.41 -2.11 -2.46
C ARG A 88 -11.15 -3.60 -2.27
N GLN A 89 -11.93 -4.29 -1.43
CA GLN A 89 -11.79 -5.74 -1.25
C GLN A 89 -11.94 -6.49 -2.58
N GLU A 90 -12.91 -6.12 -3.41
CA GLU A 90 -13.11 -6.70 -4.75
C GLU A 90 -11.92 -6.45 -5.68
N ALA A 91 -11.38 -5.22 -5.68
CA ALA A 91 -10.18 -4.90 -6.46
C ALA A 91 -8.95 -5.66 -5.96
N MET A 92 -8.75 -5.76 -4.65
CA MET A 92 -7.64 -6.54 -4.07
C MET A 92 -7.76 -8.03 -4.44
N ASN A 93 -8.96 -8.61 -4.32
CA ASN A 93 -9.20 -10.00 -4.72
C ASN A 93 -8.98 -10.23 -6.23
N LYS A 94 -9.19 -9.21 -7.06
CA LYS A 94 -9.01 -9.31 -8.51
C LYS A 94 -7.56 -9.15 -8.93
N TYR A 95 -6.84 -8.21 -8.33
CA TYR A 95 -5.52 -7.76 -8.81
C TYR A 95 -4.35 -8.20 -7.94
N LEU A 96 -4.58 -8.46 -6.64
CA LEU A 96 -3.52 -8.72 -5.66
C LEU A 96 -3.57 -10.14 -5.07
N TRP A 97 -4.55 -10.96 -5.48
CA TRP A 97 -4.68 -12.33 -5.02
C TRP A 97 -4.30 -13.33 -6.12
N ASP A 98 -3.28 -14.15 -5.86
CA ASP A 98 -2.93 -15.29 -6.71
C ASP A 98 -3.59 -16.57 -6.19
N LYS A 99 -4.61 -17.07 -6.91
CA LYS A 99 -5.33 -18.30 -6.54
C LYS A 99 -4.48 -19.57 -6.64
N LYS A 100 -3.38 -19.55 -7.40
CA LYS A 100 -2.52 -20.73 -7.61
C LYS A 100 -1.43 -20.85 -6.55
N GLN A 101 -1.05 -19.73 -5.94
CA GLN A 101 -0.07 -19.65 -4.87
C GLN A 101 -0.80 -19.24 -3.58
N ASP A 102 -1.63 -20.14 -3.07
CA ASP A 102 -2.21 -19.94 -1.74
C ASP A 102 -1.07 -20.00 -0.72
N LEU A 103 -0.94 -18.98 0.13
CA LEU A 103 0.09 -18.96 1.15
C LEU A 103 -0.13 -20.17 2.06
N PRO A 104 0.95 -20.89 2.45
CA PRO A 104 0.81 -22.03 3.35
C PRO A 104 0.06 -21.57 4.60
N LYS A 105 -1.01 -22.28 4.95
CA LYS A 105 -1.79 -21.98 6.15
C LYS A 105 -0.84 -22.03 7.33
N LEU A 106 -0.62 -20.88 7.97
CA LEU A 106 0.14 -20.80 9.20
C LEU A 106 -0.53 -21.75 10.21
N SER A 107 0.22 -22.72 10.74
CA SER A 107 -0.29 -23.54 11.83
C SER A 107 -0.73 -22.62 12.97
N PRO A 108 -1.89 -22.86 13.61
CA PRO A 108 -2.24 -22.10 14.79
C PRO A 108 -1.11 -22.22 15.82
N ARG A 109 -0.67 -21.09 16.37
CA ARG A 109 0.21 -21.06 17.53
C ARG A 109 -0.58 -21.47 18.78
#